data_AF-A0A0F9DP51-F1
#
_entry.id   AF-A0A0F9DP51-F1
#
_cell.length_a   1.000
_cell.length_b   1.000
_cell.length_c   1.000
_cell.angle_alpha   90.00
_cell.angle_beta   90.00
_cell.angle_gamma   90.00
#
_symmetry.space_group_name_H-M   'P 1'
#
loop_
_entity.id
_entity.type
_entity.pdbx_description
1 polymer ?
#
loop_
_entity_poly.entity_id
_entity_poly.type
_entity_poly.pdbx_seq_one_letter_code
_entity_poly.pdbx_strand_id
1 'polypeptide(L)'
;VTLGGYNNMSVSLYNLILRDFGLYISFKFESEQLGSYTFNKLANNYYVKDIHIPFLVNNYPEIRGNLTAYEGSEKKIEIEITFRTTYSLLHSLSVLETETEISLTINSSIMALQEYPLTFGEAYINVFIADQFENVQKFTQDANFTRYSIFSLVYIPPNNSVYLLNIYLDDGFQDPIMIGNVTNEIEVVVEESPPIKANNVDPMYFVVPLSLVFIPGVALAVSTKQLNKLKRVTTRK
;
A
#
# COMPACT_ATOMS: atom_id res chain seq x y z
N VAL A 1 1.71 -0.55 22.69
CA VAL A 1 1.96 -2.02 22.78
C VAL A 1 2.28 -2.53 21.39
N THR A 2 3.35 -3.28 21.20
CA THR A 2 3.69 -3.79 19.87
C THR A 2 2.74 -4.92 19.45
N LEU A 3 2.23 -4.88 18.22
CA LEU A 3 1.50 -6.01 17.65
C LEU A 3 2.39 -7.26 17.58
N GLY A 4 1.82 -8.45 17.80
CA GLY A 4 2.56 -9.70 17.99
C GLY A 4 3.29 -9.79 19.35
N GLY A 5 3.18 -8.76 20.19
CA GLY A 5 3.75 -8.72 21.53
C GLY A 5 2.75 -9.04 22.63
N TYR A 6 3.16 -8.80 23.88
CA TYR A 6 2.33 -8.97 25.07
C TYR A 6 2.09 -7.62 25.76
N ASN A 7 0.85 -7.39 26.18
CA ASN A 7 0.48 -6.33 27.10
C ASN A 7 0.34 -6.91 28.52
N ASN A 8 1.16 -6.46 29.46
CA ASN A 8 1.00 -6.82 30.86
C ASN A 8 0.03 -5.81 31.50
N MET A 9 -1.13 -6.30 31.92
CA MET A 9 -2.10 -5.50 32.66
C MET A 9 -2.14 -5.94 34.12
N SER A 10 -2.25 -4.94 34.99
CA SER A 10 -2.32 -5.13 36.43
C SER A 10 -3.44 -4.31 37.04
N VAL A 11 -4.15 -4.88 38.01
CA VAL A 11 -5.23 -4.23 38.75
C VAL A 11 -4.98 -4.44 40.23
N SER A 12 -5.10 -3.38 41.02
CA SER A 12 -4.96 -3.43 42.46
C SER A 12 -6.23 -2.92 43.11
N LEU A 13 -6.78 -3.70 44.03
CA LEU A 13 -7.89 -3.24 44.86
C LEU A 13 -7.36 -2.63 46.15
N TYR A 14 -7.75 -1.38 46.40
CA TYR A 14 -7.45 -0.67 47.64
C TYR A 14 -8.74 -0.28 48.33
N ASN A 15 -8.86 -0.58 49.62
CA ASN A 15 -9.90 -0.05 50.49
C ASN A 15 -9.24 0.48 51.76
N LEU A 16 -9.65 1.68 52.17
CA LEU A 16 -9.10 2.38 53.34
C LEU A 16 -9.51 1.74 54.67
N ILE A 17 -10.58 0.94 54.66
CA ILE A 17 -11.24 0.37 55.84
C ILE A 17 -11.05 -1.15 55.91
N LEU A 18 -11.15 -1.86 54.77
CA LEU A 18 -10.99 -3.31 54.69
C LEU A 18 -9.68 -3.67 54.01
N ARG A 19 -8.88 -4.54 54.64
CA ARG A 19 -7.62 -5.06 54.07
C ARG A 19 -7.83 -6.26 53.14
N ASP A 20 -8.94 -6.97 53.29
CA ASP A 20 -9.22 -8.17 52.51
C ASP A 20 -10.59 -8.04 51.84
N PHE A 21 -10.58 -8.18 50.52
CA PHE A 21 -11.80 -8.27 49.74
C PHE A 21 -12.15 -9.75 49.62
N GLY A 22 -13.44 -10.07 49.71
CA GLY A 22 -13.93 -11.45 49.76
C GLY A 22 -13.32 -12.36 48.68
N LEU A 23 -13.28 -13.67 48.97
CA LEU A 23 -12.64 -14.70 48.13
C LEU A 23 -13.20 -14.81 46.70
N TYR A 24 -14.29 -14.11 46.39
CA TYR A 24 -15.07 -14.29 45.16
C TYR A 24 -14.93 -13.13 44.14
N ILE A 25 -14.04 -12.16 44.39
CA ILE A 25 -13.79 -11.09 43.41
C ILE A 25 -12.80 -11.55 42.34
N SER A 26 -13.23 -11.45 41.08
CA SER A 26 -12.38 -11.67 39.90
C SER A 26 -12.42 -10.49 38.95
N PHE A 27 -11.36 -10.32 38.17
CA PHE A 27 -11.27 -9.30 37.13
C PHE A 27 -11.15 -9.95 35.76
N LYS A 28 -11.82 -9.37 34.77
CA LYS A 28 -11.67 -9.74 33.36
C LYS A 28 -11.42 -8.50 32.52
N PHE A 29 -10.57 -8.64 31.52
CA PHE A 29 -10.51 -7.72 30.40
C PHE A 29 -11.35 -8.30 29.26
N GLU A 30 -12.27 -7.52 28.70
CA GLU A 30 -13.24 -7.95 27.69
C GLU A 30 -13.18 -7.00 26.50
N SER A 31 -12.83 -7.51 25.32
CA SER A 31 -12.68 -6.73 24.10
C SER A 31 -13.25 -7.50 22.92
N GLU A 32 -13.93 -6.82 21.99
CA GLU A 32 -14.34 -7.45 20.73
C GLU A 32 -13.13 -7.85 19.87
N GLN A 33 -12.03 -7.09 19.98
CA GLN A 33 -10.81 -7.30 19.20
C GLN A 33 -10.00 -8.49 19.72
N LEU A 34 -9.92 -8.66 21.04
CA LEU A 34 -9.06 -9.68 21.66
C LEU A 34 -9.81 -10.83 22.35
N GLY A 35 -11.12 -10.68 22.61
CA GLY A 35 -11.89 -11.60 23.43
C GLY A 35 -11.81 -11.28 24.93
N SER A 36 -11.93 -12.31 25.78
CA SER A 36 -12.02 -12.17 27.24
C SER A 36 -10.86 -12.83 27.96
N TYR A 37 -10.26 -12.13 28.92
CA TYR A 37 -9.10 -12.58 29.69
C TYR A 37 -9.33 -12.40 31.18
N THR A 38 -9.42 -13.52 31.91
CA THR A 38 -9.46 -13.52 33.37
C THR A 38 -8.07 -13.27 33.96
N PHE A 39 -8.00 -12.36 34.93
CA PHE A 39 -6.79 -12.03 35.66
C PHE A 39 -6.48 -13.06 36.74
N ASN A 40 -5.19 -13.27 36.98
CA ASN A 40 -4.71 -14.12 38.05
C ASN A 40 -4.56 -13.29 39.32
N LYS A 41 -5.20 -13.70 40.42
CA LYS A 41 -5.02 -13.09 41.74
C LYS A 41 -3.64 -13.47 42.29
N LEU A 42 -2.85 -12.46 42.64
CA LEU A 42 -1.62 -12.55 43.40
C LEU A 42 -1.87 -12.11 44.86
N ALA A 43 -0.81 -11.98 45.65
CA ALA A 43 -0.91 -11.51 47.04
C ALA A 43 -1.48 -10.08 47.12
N ASN A 44 -2.05 -9.71 48.27
CA ASN A 44 -2.49 -8.34 48.58
C ASN A 44 -3.51 -7.74 47.61
N ASN A 45 -4.44 -8.56 47.09
CA ASN A 45 -5.49 -8.12 46.15
C ASN A 45 -4.94 -7.44 44.88
N TYR A 46 -3.75 -7.88 44.48
CA TYR A 46 -3.12 -7.56 43.20
C TYR A 46 -3.51 -8.61 42.17
N TYR A 47 -3.85 -8.20 40.96
CA TYR A 47 -4.31 -9.06 39.89
C TYR A 47 -3.50 -8.75 38.64
N VAL A 48 -3.02 -9.77 37.93
CA VAL A 48 -2.22 -9.59 36.71
C VAL A 48 -2.68 -10.47 35.57
N LYS A 49 -2.46 -9.98 34.36
CA LYS A 49 -2.65 -10.75 33.15
C LYS A 49 -1.72 -10.27 32.04
N ASP A 50 -1.02 -11.20 31.42
CA ASP A 50 -0.37 -10.99 30.13
C ASP A 50 -1.37 -11.32 29.02
N ILE A 51 -1.60 -10.35 28.14
CA ILE A 51 -2.47 -10.49 26.97
C ILE A 51 -1.59 -10.42 25.72
N HIS A 52 -1.54 -11.52 24.97
CA HIS A 52 -0.93 -11.53 23.65
C HIS A 52 -1.79 -10.70 22.69
N ILE A 53 -1.17 -9.79 21.93
CA ILE A 53 -1.84 -8.95 20.95
C ILE A 53 -1.56 -9.53 19.55
N PRO A 54 -2.51 -10.22 18.91
CA PRO A 54 -2.29 -10.78 17.59
C PRO A 54 -1.94 -9.72 16.54
N PHE A 55 -1.14 -10.11 15.56
CA PHE A 55 -0.77 -9.27 14.43
C PHE A 55 -1.91 -9.21 13.40
N LEU A 56 -2.93 -8.39 13.69
CA LEU A 56 -4.14 -8.23 12.88
C LEU A 56 -4.46 -6.75 12.67
N VAL A 57 -4.96 -6.39 11.48
CA VAL A 57 -5.32 -5.00 11.14
C VAL A 57 -6.33 -4.42 12.12
N ASN A 58 -7.34 -5.21 12.53
CA ASN A 58 -8.34 -4.77 13.49
C ASN A 58 -7.77 -4.46 14.89
N ASN A 59 -6.52 -4.81 15.18
CA ASN A 59 -5.84 -4.49 16.44
C ASN A 59 -5.03 -3.19 16.36
N TYR A 60 -5.06 -2.48 15.24
CA TYR A 60 -4.33 -1.24 14.98
C TYR A 60 -5.29 -0.08 14.63
N PRO A 61 -5.00 1.18 15.03
CA PRO A 61 -3.90 1.63 15.90
C PRO A 61 -4.24 1.61 17.40
N GLU A 62 -5.44 1.15 17.76
CA GLU A 62 -5.95 1.18 19.13
C GLU A 62 -6.76 -0.07 19.42
N ILE A 63 -6.60 -0.59 20.64
CA ILE A 63 -7.44 -1.64 21.18
C ILE A 63 -8.31 -1.04 22.27
N ARG A 64 -9.60 -1.38 22.23
CA ARG A 64 -10.61 -0.98 23.20
C ARG A 64 -11.15 -2.21 23.89
N GLY A 65 -11.42 -2.07 25.17
CA GLY A 65 -12.08 -3.10 25.94
C GLY A 65 -12.47 -2.59 27.32
N ASN A 66 -13.12 -3.46 28.08
CA ASN A 66 -13.61 -3.14 29.40
C ASN A 66 -12.87 -3.99 30.43
N LEU A 67 -12.38 -3.34 31.48
CA LEU A 67 -11.96 -4.01 32.68
C LEU A 67 -13.16 -4.12 33.62
N THR A 68 -13.60 -5.35 33.84
CA THR A 68 -14.81 -5.65 34.59
C THR A 68 -14.47 -6.41 35.87
N ALA A 69 -14.95 -5.91 37.00
CA ALA A 69 -14.92 -6.61 38.28
C ALA A 69 -16.19 -7.45 38.45
N TYR A 70 -16.02 -8.69 38.85
CA TYR A 70 -17.09 -9.65 39.09
C TYR A 70 -17.07 -10.14 40.54
N GLU A 71 -18.25 -10.31 41.12
CA GLU A 71 -18.46 -11.10 42.34
C GLU A 71 -19.26 -12.34 41.97
N GLY A 72 -18.59 -13.51 41.93
CA GLY A 72 -19.16 -14.70 41.32
C GLY A 72 -19.43 -14.50 39.83
N SER A 73 -20.70 -14.59 39.39
CA SER A 73 -21.12 -14.34 38.01
C SER A 73 -21.66 -12.93 37.77
N GLU A 74 -21.79 -12.11 38.82
CA GLU A 74 -22.42 -10.79 38.74
C GLU A 74 -21.37 -9.72 38.42
N LYS A 75 -21.61 -8.90 37.38
CA LYS A 75 -20.80 -7.71 37.10
C LYS A 75 -21.07 -6.65 38.17
N LYS A 76 -20.01 -6.12 38.78
CA LYS A 76 -20.11 -5.06 39.81
C LYS A 76 -19.62 -3.72 39.33
N ILE A 77 -18.50 -3.71 38.61
CA ILE A 77 -17.86 -2.50 38.09
C ILE A 77 -17.36 -2.80 36.69
N GLU A 78 -17.48 -1.83 35.80
CA GLU A 78 -16.98 -1.88 34.43
C GLU A 78 -16.30 -0.55 34.13
N ILE A 79 -15.07 -0.61 33.63
CA ILE A 79 -14.27 0.57 33.27
C ILE A 79 -13.78 0.35 31.84
N GLU A 80 -14.09 1.28 30.95
CA GLU A 80 -13.54 1.28 29.60
C GLU A 80 -12.05 1.64 29.65
N ILE A 81 -11.24 0.86 28.95
CA ILE A 81 -9.80 1.06 28.81
C ILE A 81 -9.44 0.97 27.34
N THR A 82 -8.60 1.90 26.90
CA THR A 82 -7.99 1.85 25.57
C THR A 82 -6.47 1.89 25.67
N PHE A 83 -5.80 1.25 24.71
CA PHE A 83 -4.36 1.36 24.57
C PHE A 83 -3.95 1.34 23.10
N ARG A 84 -2.94 2.16 22.77
CA ARG A 84 -2.42 2.26 21.41
C ARG A 84 -1.51 1.08 21.08
N THR A 85 -1.60 0.61 19.85
CA THR A 85 -0.72 -0.40 19.29
C THR A 85 0.21 0.20 18.25
N THR A 86 1.33 -0.47 18.05
CA THR A 86 2.39 -0.06 17.13
C THR A 86 2.96 -1.28 16.42
N TYR A 87 3.50 -1.08 15.22
CA TYR A 87 4.33 -2.06 14.52
C TYR A 87 5.46 -1.31 13.81
N SER A 88 6.41 -2.05 13.24
CA SER A 88 7.52 -1.47 12.49
C SER A 88 7.53 -2.04 11.08
N LEU A 89 7.34 -1.17 10.09
CA LEU A 89 7.47 -1.51 8.68
C LEU A 89 8.93 -1.28 8.26
N LEU A 90 9.62 -2.35 7.91
CA LEU A 90 10.95 -2.30 7.31
C LEU A 90 10.80 -2.33 5.80
N HIS A 91 11.47 -1.42 5.12
CA HIS A 91 11.51 -1.41 3.66
C HIS A 91 12.84 -0.90 3.13
N SER A 92 13.19 -1.35 1.93
CA SER A 92 14.26 -0.80 1.12
C SER A 92 13.84 -0.72 -0.33
N LEU A 93 14.21 0.38 -0.98
CA LEU A 93 13.97 0.62 -2.40
C LEU A 93 15.31 0.54 -3.14
N SER A 94 15.34 -0.27 -4.18
CA SER A 94 16.42 -0.41 -5.15
C SER A 94 15.95 0.13 -6.48
N VAL A 95 16.75 1.00 -7.09
CA VAL A 95 16.50 1.61 -8.40
C VAL A 95 17.69 1.31 -9.29
N LEU A 96 17.43 0.72 -10.44
CA LEU A 96 18.41 0.52 -11.50
C LEU A 96 17.89 1.18 -12.77
N GLU A 97 18.64 2.19 -13.24
CA GLU A 97 18.29 2.96 -14.43
C GLU A 97 19.18 2.57 -15.59
N THR A 98 18.57 2.43 -16.76
CA THR A 98 19.25 2.27 -18.05
C THR A 98 18.76 3.35 -19.00
N GLU A 99 19.28 3.38 -20.22
CA GLU A 99 18.83 4.32 -21.25
C GLU A 99 17.37 4.09 -21.70
N THR A 100 16.82 2.89 -21.48
CA THR A 100 15.50 2.49 -22.02
C THR A 100 14.47 2.12 -20.97
N GLU A 101 14.91 1.80 -19.75
CA GLU A 101 14.03 1.30 -18.69
C GLU A 101 14.53 1.67 -17.29
N ILE A 102 13.58 1.74 -16.36
CA ILE A 102 13.79 1.94 -14.94
C ILE A 102 13.27 0.69 -14.22
N SER A 103 14.20 -0.07 -13.64
CA SER A 103 13.89 -1.24 -12.83
C SER A 103 13.80 -0.86 -11.35
N LEU A 104 12.65 -1.12 -10.74
CA LEU A 104 12.35 -0.83 -9.34
C LEU A 104 12.16 -2.14 -8.58
N THR A 105 12.84 -2.26 -7.43
CA THR A 105 12.68 -3.39 -6.52
C THR A 105 12.48 -2.89 -5.10
N ILE A 106 11.41 -3.35 -4.45
CA ILE A 106 11.11 -3.05 -3.06
C ILE A 106 11.21 -4.34 -2.25
N ASN A 107 12.07 -4.34 -1.23
CA ASN A 107 12.05 -5.38 -0.22
C ASN A 107 11.36 -4.83 1.02
N SER A 108 10.39 -5.55 1.58
CA SER A 108 9.63 -5.06 2.73
C SER A 108 9.18 -6.18 3.66
N SER A 109 9.21 -5.92 4.96
CA SER A 109 8.69 -6.82 5.99
C SER A 109 8.10 -6.02 7.15
N ILE A 110 7.24 -6.65 7.92
CA ILE A 110 6.80 -6.11 9.21
C ILE A 110 7.61 -6.79 10.31
N MET A 111 8.27 -5.96 11.13
CA MET A 111 9.00 -6.39 12.30
C MET A 111 8.08 -6.40 13.53
N ALA A 112 7.92 -7.60 14.11
CA ALA A 112 7.34 -7.82 15.44
C ALA A 112 8.36 -8.60 16.30
N LEU A 113 7.99 -9.78 16.83
CA LEU A 113 8.97 -10.70 17.45
C LEU A 113 9.92 -11.33 16.40
N GLN A 114 9.46 -11.40 15.16
CA GLN A 114 10.19 -11.81 13.98
C GLN A 114 9.69 -10.98 12.78
N GLU A 115 10.37 -11.11 11.65
CA GLU A 115 9.93 -10.51 10.39
C GLU A 115 8.83 -11.33 9.74
N TYR A 116 7.79 -10.64 9.30
CA TYR A 116 6.69 -11.21 8.53
C TYR A 116 6.63 -10.54 7.14
N PRO A 117 6.41 -11.32 6.07
CA PRO A 117 6.17 -10.74 4.76
C PRO A 117 4.84 -9.98 4.73
N LEU A 118 4.72 -9.04 3.79
CA LEU A 118 3.48 -8.35 3.47
C LEU A 118 2.60 -9.24 2.58
N THR A 119 2.02 -10.30 3.16
CA THR A 119 1.22 -11.31 2.41
C THR A 119 0.07 -10.71 1.59
N PHE A 120 -0.47 -9.57 2.04
CA PHE A 120 -1.54 -8.83 1.36
C PHE A 120 -1.15 -7.39 1.02
N GLY A 121 0.15 -7.06 1.12
CA GLY A 121 0.61 -5.72 0.78
C GLY A 121 0.62 -5.50 -0.73
N GLU A 122 0.41 -4.25 -1.13
CA GLU A 122 0.52 -3.82 -2.52
C GLU A 122 1.61 -2.75 -2.65
N ALA A 123 2.22 -2.67 -3.82
CA ALA A 123 3.09 -1.55 -4.16
C ALA A 123 2.72 -1.03 -5.55
N TYR A 124 2.84 0.29 -5.73
CA TYR A 124 2.54 0.94 -6.99
C TYR A 124 3.38 2.20 -7.18
N ILE A 125 3.45 2.67 -8.42
CA ILE A 125 3.97 4.00 -8.76
C ILE A 125 2.87 4.88 -9.30
N ASN A 126 2.90 6.16 -8.93
CA ASN A 126 2.21 7.22 -9.65
C ASN A 126 3.21 7.84 -10.62
N VAL A 127 2.87 7.83 -11.91
CA VAL A 127 3.71 8.35 -12.99
C VAL A 127 3.26 9.77 -13.32
N PHE A 128 4.22 10.69 -13.35
CA PHE A 128 4.01 12.06 -13.78
C PHE A 128 4.90 12.36 -14.99
N ILE A 129 4.35 13.05 -15.98
CA ILE A 129 5.03 13.52 -17.19
C ILE A 129 4.91 15.03 -17.24
N ALA A 130 6.03 15.76 -17.25
CA ALA A 130 6.04 17.22 -17.19
C ALA A 130 5.10 17.78 -16.09
N ASP A 131 5.22 17.22 -14.87
CA ASP A 131 4.42 17.53 -13.68
C ASP A 131 2.91 17.27 -13.76
N GLN A 132 2.44 16.57 -14.80
CA GLN A 132 1.05 16.11 -14.92
C GLN A 132 0.94 14.63 -14.57
N PHE A 133 -0.03 14.26 -13.74
CA PHE A 133 -0.33 12.87 -13.43
C PHE A 133 -0.83 12.15 -14.68
N GLU A 134 -0.17 11.04 -15.03
CA GLU A 134 -0.49 10.25 -16.21
C GLU A 134 -1.25 8.98 -15.83
N ASN A 135 -0.62 8.11 -15.01
CA ASN A 135 -1.21 6.83 -14.62
C ASN A 135 -0.62 6.24 -13.33
N VAL A 136 -1.22 5.11 -12.92
CA VAL A 136 -0.72 4.23 -11.86
C VAL A 136 -0.23 2.93 -12.47
N GLN A 137 0.94 2.45 -12.06
CA GLN A 137 1.39 1.09 -12.38
C GLN A 137 1.66 0.30 -11.10
N LYS A 138 1.20 -0.95 -11.06
CA LYS A 138 1.37 -1.84 -9.91
C LYS A 138 2.63 -2.68 -10.05
N PHE A 139 3.32 -2.89 -8.94
CA PHE A 139 4.41 -3.87 -8.87
C PHE A 139 3.84 -5.29 -8.91
N THR A 140 4.67 -6.24 -9.35
CA THR A 140 4.42 -7.66 -9.17
C THR A 140 5.11 -8.12 -7.88
N GLN A 141 4.37 -8.78 -7.00
CA GLN A 141 4.94 -9.43 -5.82
C GLN A 141 5.47 -10.81 -6.20
N ASP A 142 6.72 -11.12 -5.83
CA ASP A 142 7.25 -12.48 -5.98
C ASP A 142 6.38 -13.46 -5.17
N ALA A 143 6.13 -14.67 -5.67
CA ALA A 143 5.35 -15.67 -4.94
C ALA A 143 6.19 -16.45 -3.89
N ASN A 144 7.52 -16.43 -4.00
CA ASN A 144 8.42 -17.28 -3.25
C ASN A 144 9.14 -16.53 -2.10
N PHE A 145 8.39 -15.99 -1.15
CA PHE A 145 8.95 -15.34 0.03
C PHE A 145 8.69 -16.10 1.34
N THR A 146 9.64 -16.02 2.27
CA THR A 146 9.51 -16.64 3.61
C THR A 146 9.60 -15.65 4.77
N ARG A 147 10.34 -14.54 4.62
CA ARG A 147 10.57 -13.56 5.70
C ARG A 147 10.22 -12.12 5.33
N TYR A 148 10.38 -11.76 4.06
CA TYR A 148 10.11 -10.41 3.54
C TYR A 148 9.48 -10.54 2.15
N SER A 149 8.59 -9.62 1.81
CA SER A 149 8.02 -9.52 0.46
C SER A 149 8.98 -8.79 -0.47
N ILE A 150 9.02 -9.24 -1.72
CA ILE A 150 9.75 -8.59 -2.80
C ILE A 150 8.73 -8.13 -3.84
N PHE A 151 8.73 -6.84 -4.13
CA PHE A 151 7.92 -6.25 -5.19
C PHE A 151 8.84 -5.76 -6.30
N SER A 152 8.54 -6.10 -7.55
CA SER A 152 9.33 -5.69 -8.71
C SER A 152 8.46 -5.04 -9.79
N LEU A 153 8.97 -3.98 -10.40
CA LEU A 153 8.36 -3.29 -11.54
C LEU A 153 9.46 -2.83 -12.49
N VAL A 154 9.26 -3.06 -13.79
CA VAL A 154 10.08 -2.47 -14.85
C VAL A 154 9.23 -1.44 -15.58
N TYR A 155 9.64 -0.18 -15.50
CA TYR A 155 8.99 0.93 -16.18
C TYR A 155 9.73 1.27 -17.47
N ILE A 156 9.03 1.22 -18.60
CA ILE A 156 9.55 1.59 -19.92
C ILE A 156 8.88 2.91 -20.32
N PRO A 157 9.60 4.04 -20.37
CA PRO A 157 9.04 5.32 -20.77
C PRO A 157 8.52 5.29 -22.21
N PRO A 158 7.29 5.77 -22.48
CA PRO A 158 6.70 5.72 -23.82
C PRO A 158 7.24 6.76 -24.80
N ASN A 159 7.80 7.88 -24.32
CA ASN A 159 8.30 8.98 -25.16
C ASN A 159 9.40 9.80 -24.45
N ASN A 160 10.01 10.72 -25.20
CA ASN A 160 11.04 11.60 -24.66
C ASN A 160 10.39 12.65 -23.76
N SER A 161 10.64 12.52 -22.47
CA SER A 161 10.12 13.47 -21.49
C SER A 161 10.87 13.36 -20.18
N VAL A 162 10.51 14.28 -19.27
CA VAL A 162 10.90 14.22 -17.86
C VAL A 162 9.82 13.47 -17.10
N TYR A 163 10.20 12.36 -16.51
CA TYR A 163 9.33 11.49 -15.73
C TYR A 163 9.62 11.65 -14.24
N LEU A 164 8.57 11.76 -13.44
CA LEU A 164 8.63 11.63 -11.98
C LEU A 164 7.79 10.42 -11.58
N LEU A 165 8.43 9.44 -10.96
CA LEU A 165 7.79 8.22 -10.45
C LEU A 165 7.74 8.34 -8.92
N ASN A 166 6.54 8.54 -8.36
CA ASN A 166 6.34 8.49 -6.91
C ASN A 166 5.97 7.07 -6.51
N ILE A 167 6.76 6.46 -5.63
CA ILE A 167 6.67 5.04 -5.30
C ILE A 167 5.98 4.88 -3.95
N TYR A 168 4.92 4.08 -3.93
CA TYR A 168 4.07 3.84 -2.77
C TYR A 168 4.07 2.37 -2.35
N LEU A 169 4.00 2.16 -1.03
CA LEU A 169 3.86 0.86 -0.40
C LEU A 169 2.63 0.87 0.50
N ASP A 170 1.75 -0.08 0.28
CA ASP A 170 0.57 -0.38 1.11
C ASP A 170 0.85 -1.67 1.88
N ASP A 171 0.90 -1.57 3.21
CA ASP A 171 1.11 -2.71 4.11
C ASP A 171 -0.20 -3.33 4.62
N GLY A 172 -1.35 -2.75 4.26
CA GLY A 172 -2.68 -3.16 4.69
C GLY A 172 -3.06 -2.76 6.11
N PHE A 173 -2.19 -2.07 6.85
CA PHE A 173 -2.46 -1.59 8.23
C PHE A 173 -2.82 -0.11 8.28
N GLN A 174 -2.28 0.68 7.37
CA GLN A 174 -2.51 2.12 7.28
C GLN A 174 -2.61 2.56 5.81
N ASP A 175 -2.93 3.83 5.59
CA ASP A 175 -2.93 4.40 4.25
C ASP A 175 -1.55 4.21 3.58
N PRO A 176 -1.51 3.99 2.24
CA PRO A 176 -0.26 3.77 1.53
C PRO A 176 0.76 4.88 1.77
N ILE A 177 2.01 4.50 2.05
CA ILE A 177 3.10 5.43 2.32
C ILE A 177 3.96 5.64 1.08
N MET A 178 4.41 6.87 0.83
CA MET A 178 5.41 7.13 -0.19
C MET A 178 6.79 6.74 0.35
N ILE A 179 7.44 5.76 -0.28
CA ILE A 179 8.73 5.22 0.17
C ILE A 179 9.91 5.77 -0.63
N GLY A 180 9.66 6.47 -1.73
CA GLY A 180 10.68 7.10 -2.54
C GLY A 180 10.13 7.73 -3.81
N ASN A 181 11.00 8.39 -4.55
CA ASN A 181 10.72 8.88 -5.88
C ASN A 181 11.94 8.71 -6.80
N VAL A 182 11.68 8.67 -8.11
CA VAL A 182 12.70 8.62 -9.16
C VAL A 182 12.36 9.69 -10.19
N THR A 183 13.33 10.54 -10.52
CA THR A 183 13.19 11.54 -11.59
C THR A 183 14.19 11.22 -12.68
N ASN A 184 13.73 11.07 -13.92
CA ASN A 184 14.60 10.76 -15.05
C ASN A 184 14.19 11.51 -16.32
N GLU A 185 15.17 11.94 -17.09
CA GLU A 185 15.01 12.49 -18.44
C GLU A 185 15.51 11.45 -19.43
N ILE A 186 14.59 10.82 -20.17
CA ILE A 186 14.95 9.78 -21.13
C ILE A 186 14.72 10.30 -22.54
N GLU A 187 15.78 10.34 -23.35
CA GLU A 187 15.69 10.57 -24.78
C GLU A 187 15.52 9.22 -25.50
N VAL A 188 14.29 8.87 -25.88
CA VAL A 188 14.06 7.74 -26.79
C VAL A 188 14.60 8.13 -28.18
N VAL A 189 15.70 7.49 -28.57
CA VAL A 189 16.22 7.57 -29.93
C VAL A 189 15.32 6.73 -30.83
N VAL A 190 14.46 7.38 -31.61
CA VAL A 190 13.73 6.71 -32.68
C VAL A 190 14.75 6.41 -33.78
N GLU A 191 15.11 5.14 -33.98
CA GLU A 191 15.83 4.72 -35.19
C GLU A 191 14.95 5.10 -36.40
N GLU A 192 15.34 6.16 -37.11
CA GLU A 192 14.74 6.45 -38.41
C GLU A 192 14.98 5.24 -39.31
N SER A 193 13.90 4.58 -39.72
CA SER A 193 13.98 3.51 -40.72
C SER A 193 14.66 4.09 -41.96
N PRO A 194 15.67 3.43 -42.54
CA PRO A 194 16.34 3.96 -43.72
C PRO A 194 15.31 4.20 -44.83
N PRO A 195 15.45 5.30 -45.61
CA PRO A 195 14.48 5.62 -46.64
C PRO A 195 14.38 4.46 -47.63
N ILE A 196 13.19 3.88 -47.73
CA ILE A 196 12.89 2.88 -48.75
C ILE A 196 13.12 3.57 -50.10
N LYS A 197 14.18 3.18 -50.81
CA LYS A 197 14.35 3.56 -52.21
C LYS A 197 13.15 3.00 -52.97
N ALA A 198 12.31 3.89 -53.48
CA ALA A 198 11.21 3.54 -54.36
C ALA A 198 11.76 2.88 -55.61
N ASN A 199 11.78 1.55 -55.64
CA ASN A 199 11.88 0.80 -56.88
C ASN A 199 10.52 0.92 -57.55
N ASN A 200 10.49 1.46 -58.76
CA ASN A 200 9.33 1.46 -59.65
C ASN A 200 8.84 0.01 -59.81
N VAL A 201 7.75 -0.33 -59.13
CA VAL A 201 6.98 -1.55 -59.36
C VAL A 201 5.55 -1.08 -59.55
N ASP A 202 4.96 -1.49 -60.68
CA ASP A 202 3.60 -1.17 -61.08
C ASP A 202 2.57 -1.51 -59.98
N PRO A 203 1.52 -0.71 -59.81
CA PRO A 203 0.54 -0.94 -58.76
C PRO A 203 -0.27 -2.21 -59.01
N MET A 204 -0.12 -3.19 -58.12
CA MET A 204 -1.01 -4.34 -58.02
C MET A 204 -2.25 -3.93 -57.20
N TYR A 205 -3.42 -3.92 -57.84
CA TYR A 205 -4.69 -3.67 -57.17
C TYR A 205 -5.15 -4.93 -56.43
N PHE A 206 -5.31 -4.85 -55.12
CA PHE A 206 -6.05 -5.84 -54.32
C PHE A 206 -7.49 -5.38 -54.14
N VAL A 207 -8.44 -6.19 -54.60
CA VAL A 207 -9.87 -6.06 -54.29
C VAL A 207 -10.14 -6.85 -53.02
N VAL A 208 -10.53 -6.17 -51.95
CA VAL A 208 -11.03 -6.80 -50.72
C VAL A 208 -12.56 -6.60 -50.68
N PRO A 209 -13.38 -7.67 -50.63
CA PRO A 209 -14.81 -7.51 -50.46
C PRO A 209 -15.12 -7.06 -49.03
N LEU A 210 -15.75 -5.90 -48.90
CA LEU A 210 -16.24 -5.34 -47.64
C LEU A 210 -17.62 -5.96 -47.32
N SER A 211 -17.72 -6.76 -46.27
CA SER A 211 -19.02 -7.17 -45.72
C SER A 211 -19.51 -6.14 -44.70
N LEU A 212 -20.69 -5.57 -44.98
CA LEU A 212 -21.43 -4.68 -44.10
C LEU A 212 -22.02 -5.44 -42.89
N VAL A 213 -21.90 -4.86 -41.69
CA VAL A 213 -22.81 -5.13 -40.57
C VAL A 213 -23.36 -3.79 -40.08
N PHE A 214 -24.68 -3.68 -40.04
CA PHE A 214 -25.44 -2.54 -39.54
C PHE A 214 -25.57 -2.60 -38.02
N ILE A 215 -25.25 -1.51 -37.30
CA ILE A 215 -25.79 -1.22 -35.97
C ILE A 215 -26.30 0.24 -35.99
N PRO A 216 -27.58 0.51 -35.65
CA PRO A 216 -28.13 1.85 -35.66
C PRO A 216 -27.79 2.62 -34.38
N GLY A 217 -27.45 3.90 -34.54
CA GLY A 217 -27.61 4.92 -33.50
C GLY A 217 -26.39 5.22 -32.63
N VAL A 218 -25.39 5.92 -33.19
CA VAL A 218 -24.84 7.18 -32.64
C VAL A 218 -24.09 7.86 -33.79
N ALA A 219 -24.44 9.10 -34.11
CA ALA A 219 -23.64 9.98 -34.95
C ALA A 219 -22.82 10.89 -34.05
N LEU A 220 -21.52 11.00 -34.29
CA LEU A 220 -20.72 12.10 -33.78
C LEU A 220 -19.83 12.62 -34.91
N ALA A 221 -20.10 13.86 -35.31
CA ALA A 221 -19.35 14.60 -36.30
C ALA A 221 -18.58 15.70 -35.58
N VAL A 222 -17.26 15.83 -35.83
CA VAL A 222 -16.55 17.10 -35.63
C VAL A 222 -15.59 17.35 -36.78
N SER A 223 -15.58 18.62 -37.17
CA SER A 223 -15.12 19.23 -38.41
C SER A 223 -13.70 19.83 -38.32
N THR A 224 -13.26 20.44 -39.42
CA THR A 224 -11.91 20.54 -40.00
C THR A 224 -11.09 21.79 -39.59
N LYS A 225 -9.78 21.77 -39.87
CA LYS A 225 -9.13 22.78 -40.75
C LYS A 225 -7.66 22.45 -41.09
N GLN A 226 -7.35 22.30 -42.38
CA GLN A 226 -6.07 22.75 -42.93
C GLN A 226 -6.28 24.13 -43.56
N LEU A 227 -5.46 25.12 -43.18
CA LEU A 227 -4.55 25.88 -44.07
C LEU A 227 -4.03 27.11 -43.31
N ASN A 228 -2.71 27.32 -43.35
CA ASN A 228 -2.15 28.55 -43.93
C ASN A 228 -0.68 28.32 -44.30
N LYS A 229 -0.40 28.39 -45.61
CA LYS A 229 0.92 28.72 -46.16
C LYS A 229 1.03 30.25 -46.28
N LEU A 230 2.29 30.69 -46.41
CA LEU A 230 2.84 32.02 -46.76
C LEU A 230 3.17 32.93 -45.55
N LYS A 231 4.34 33.58 -45.44
CA LYS A 231 5.47 33.79 -46.37
C LYS A 231 6.73 34.21 -45.57
N ARG A 232 7.90 33.99 -46.17
CA ARG A 232 9.27 34.37 -45.75
C ARG A 232 9.48 35.85 -45.38
N VAL A 233 10.58 36.10 -44.66
CA VAL A 233 11.69 37.11 -44.84
C VAL A 233 12.22 37.45 -43.42
N THR A 234 13.49 37.40 -42.99
CA THR A 234 14.85 37.51 -43.57
C THR A 234 15.85 36.95 -42.56
N THR A 235 16.98 36.37 -43.01
CA THR A 235 18.20 36.29 -42.19
C THR A 235 19.26 37.20 -42.83
N ARG A 236 19.84 38.11 -42.04
CA ARG A 236 21.04 38.89 -42.38
C ARG A 236 22.29 38.06 -42.05
N LYS A 237 23.22 37.97 -43.00
CA LYS A 237 24.62 38.44 -42.89
C LYS A 237 25.33 38.23 -44.21
#